data_AF-A0A1I7FSY0-F1
#
_entry.id   AF-A0A1I7FSY0-F1
#
_cell.length_a   1.000
_cell.length_b   1.000
_cell.length_c   1.000
_cell.angle_alpha   90.00
_cell.angle_beta   90.00
_cell.angle_gamma   90.00
#
_symmetry.space_group_name_H-M   'P 1'
#
loop_
_entity.id
_entity.type
_entity.pdbx_description
1 polymer ?
#
loop_
_entity_poly.entity_id
_entity_poly.type
_entity_poly.pdbx_seq_one_letter_code
_entity_poly.pdbx_strand_id
1 'polypeptide(L)'
;MKNLTITVDDGVLEWARIEAARRGTSVSRMVGDFMADMQRREDAYERAYLAWRTDERTWRSSAARAPGRGGPRSAALSRKASA
;
A
#
# COMPACT_ATOMS: atom_id res chain seq x y z
N MET A 1 -20.86 13.01 -15.39
CA MET A 1 -20.58 11.61 -15.80
C MET A 1 -19.99 11.62 -17.20
N LYS A 2 -19.12 10.65 -17.53
CA LYS A 2 -18.55 10.47 -18.88
C LYS A 2 -19.18 9.20 -19.49
N ASN A 3 -19.36 9.16 -20.80
CA ASN A 3 -19.94 8.02 -21.51
C ASN A 3 -18.82 7.10 -22.00
N LEU A 4 -19.03 5.78 -21.87
CA LEU A 4 -18.12 4.75 -22.33
C LEU A 4 -18.90 3.76 -23.20
N THR A 5 -18.39 3.51 -24.41
CA THR A 5 -18.92 2.48 -25.32
C THR A 5 -18.00 1.28 -25.29
N ILE A 6 -18.55 0.09 -25.07
CA ILE A 6 -17.82 -1.19 -25.03
C ILE A 6 -18.51 -2.20 -25.94
N THR A 7 -17.72 -3.09 -26.54
CA THR A 7 -18.23 -4.26 -27.25
C THR A 7 -18.21 -5.44 -26.29
N VAL A 8 -19.31 -6.17 -26.24
CA VAL A 8 -19.48 -7.38 -25.41
C VAL A 8 -20.21 -8.44 -26.22
N ASP A 9 -20.06 -9.69 -25.82
CA ASP A 9 -20.87 -10.77 -26.34
C ASP A 9 -22.35 -10.61 -25.95
N ASP A 10 -23.25 -10.99 -26.85
CA ASP A 10 -24.70 -10.84 -26.66
C ASP A 10 -25.21 -11.61 -25.43
N GLY A 11 -24.72 -12.84 -25.21
CA GLY A 11 -25.11 -13.65 -24.07
C GLY A 11 -24.62 -13.07 -22.74
N VAL A 12 -23.42 -12.48 -22.74
CA VAL A 12 -22.89 -11.77 -21.57
C VAL A 12 -23.74 -10.54 -21.24
N LEU A 13 -24.17 -9.79 -22.25
CA LEU A 13 -25.02 -8.62 -22.05
C LEU A 13 -26.41 -8.99 -21.51
N GLU A 14 -27.01 -10.08 -22.01
CA GLU A 14 -28.27 -10.59 -21.52
C GLU A 14 -28.17 -11.03 -20.05
N TRP A 15 -27.16 -11.84 -19.73
CA TRP A 15 -26.89 -12.24 -18.35
C TRP A 15 -26.69 -11.03 -17.43
N ALA A 16 -25.90 -10.04 -17.87
CA ALA A 16 -25.62 -8.85 -17.08
C ALA A 16 -26.89 -8.04 -16.77
N ARG A 17 -27.84 -7.95 -17.71
CA ARG A 17 -29.13 -7.28 -17.49
C ARG A 17 -29.96 -8.01 -16.44
N ILE A 18 -30.04 -9.33 -16.52
CA ILE A 18 -30.77 -10.17 -15.54
C ILE A 18 -30.15 -10.00 -14.14
N GLU A 19 -28.82 -10.05 -14.06
CA GLU A 19 -28.10 -9.92 -12.80
C GLU A 19 -28.23 -8.50 -12.19
N ALA A 20 -28.22 -7.47 -13.03
CA ALA A 20 -28.47 -6.10 -12.60
C ALA A 20 -29.88 -5.93 -12.02
N ALA A 21 -30.90 -6.48 -12.70
CA ALA A 21 -32.28 -6.48 -12.22
C ALA A 21 -32.42 -7.24 -10.89
N ARG A 22 -31.78 -8.41 -10.78
CA ARG A 22 -31.76 -9.21 -9.53
C ARG A 22 -31.16 -8.43 -8.35
N ARG A 23 -30.14 -7.61 -8.60
CA ARG A 23 -29.47 -6.78 -7.58
C ARG A 23 -30.14 -5.41 -7.37
N GLY A 24 -31.19 -5.07 -8.13
CA GLY A 24 -31.84 -3.76 -8.07
C GLY A 24 -30.94 -2.61 -8.54
N THR A 25 -30.02 -2.87 -9.47
CA THR A 25 -29.05 -1.91 -10.01
C THR A 25 -29.08 -1.89 -11.54
N SER A 26 -28.21 -1.09 -12.15
CA SER A 26 -28.02 -1.07 -13.61
C SER A 26 -26.71 -1.75 -14.01
N VAL A 27 -26.67 -2.25 -15.26
CA VAL A 27 -25.44 -2.79 -15.87
C VAL A 27 -24.32 -1.74 -15.85
N SER A 28 -24.64 -0.49 -16.18
CA SER A 28 -23.67 0.61 -16.16
C SER A 28 -23.06 0.85 -14.78
N ARG A 29 -23.87 0.72 -13.71
CA ARG A 29 -23.38 0.85 -12.34
C ARG A 29 -22.49 -0.32 -11.94
N MET A 30 -22.88 -1.55 -12.28
CA MET A 30 -22.04 -2.74 -12.04
C MET A 30 -20.68 -2.65 -12.73
N VAL A 31 -20.65 -2.22 -14.00
CA VAL A 31 -19.40 -2.04 -14.75
C VAL A 31 -18.55 -0.93 -14.13
N GLY A 32 -19.17 0.18 -13.72
CA GLY A 32 -18.48 1.27 -13.03
C GLY A 32 -17.84 0.82 -11.71
N ASP A 33 -18.58 0.08 -10.89
CA ASP A 33 -18.08 -0.47 -9.63
C ASP A 33 -16.93 -1.45 -9.87
N PHE A 34 -17.06 -2.34 -10.86
CA PHE A 34 -15.99 -3.26 -11.24
C PHE A 34 -14.70 -2.54 -11.70
N MET A 35 -14.83 -1.50 -12.53
CA MET A 35 -13.67 -0.71 -12.96
C MET A 35 -13.01 0.05 -11.80
N ALA A 36 -13.81 0.59 -10.88
CA ALA A 36 -13.30 1.24 -9.69
C ALA A 36 -12.56 0.24 -8.78
N ASP A 37 -13.05 -0.99 -8.65
CA ASP A 37 -12.39 -2.07 -7.91
C ASP A 37 -11.05 -2.45 -8.54
N MET A 38 -11.01 -2.57 -9.87
CA MET A 38 -9.78 -2.85 -10.62
C MET A 38 -8.74 -1.75 -10.41
N GLN A 39 -9.14 -0.49 -10.56
CA GLN A 39 -8.26 0.66 -10.33
C GLN A 39 -7.67 0.63 -8.91
N ARG A 40 -8.51 0.42 -7.88
CA ARG A 40 -8.02 0.38 -6.50
C ARG A 40 -7.03 -0.77 -6.25
N ARG A 41 -7.19 -1.91 -6.92
CA ARG A 41 -6.26 -3.04 -6.84
C ARG A 41 -4.93 -2.73 -7.51
N GLU A 42 -4.95 -2.08 -8.67
CA GLU A 42 -3.73 -1.65 -9.38
C GLU A 42 -2.99 -0.54 -8.62
N ASP A 43 -3.70 0.47 -8.12
CA ASP A 43 -3.13 1.56 -7.31
C ASP A 43 -2.44 1.03 -6.05
N ALA A 44 -2.97 -0.05 -5.45
CA ALA A 44 -2.37 -0.65 -4.26
C ALA A 44 -0.97 -1.19 -4.53
N TYR A 45 -0.75 -1.82 -5.70
CA TYR A 45 0.56 -2.29 -6.12
C TYR A 45 1.51 -1.12 -6.36
N GLU A 46 1.07 -0.10 -7.11
CA GLU A 46 1.92 1.05 -7.40
C GLU A 46 2.32 1.80 -6.13
N ARG A 47 1.38 2.01 -5.18
CA ARG A 47 1.67 2.59 -3.88
C ARG A 47 2.66 1.77 -3.07
N ALA A 48 2.51 0.44 -3.05
CA ALA A 48 3.44 -0.45 -2.34
C ALA A 48 4.86 -0.39 -2.95
N TYR A 49 4.94 -0.37 -4.28
CA TYR A 49 6.22 -0.23 -5.00
C TYR A 49 6.91 1.11 -4.72
N LEU A 50 6.16 2.22 -4.73
CA LEU A 50 6.69 3.55 -4.42
C LEU A 50 7.13 3.66 -2.95
N ALA A 51 6.38 3.07 -2.03
CA ALA A 51 6.75 3.02 -0.62
C ALA A 51 8.06 2.26 -0.41
N TRP A 52 8.20 1.05 -1.00
CA TRP A 52 9.43 0.26 -0.95
C TRP A 52 10.62 1.02 -1.55
N ARG A 53 10.47 1.60 -2.73
CA ARG A 53 11.53 2.37 -3.40
C ARG A 53 12.00 3.57 -2.57
N THR A 54 11.08 4.19 -1.84
CA THR A 54 11.40 5.32 -0.96
C THR A 54 12.05 4.85 0.34
N ASP A 55 11.67 3.66 0.82
CA ASP A 55 12.22 3.03 2.03
C ASP A 55 13.67 2.53 1.84
N GLU A 56 14.11 2.20 0.62
CA GLU A 56 15.55 1.97 0.37
C GLU A 56 16.42 3.19 0.74
N ARG A 57 15.84 4.41 0.66
CA ARG A 57 16.54 5.66 1.00
C ARG A 57 16.60 5.89 2.52
N THR A 58 15.60 5.47 3.27
CA THR A 58 15.56 5.54 4.74
C THR A 58 16.48 4.49 5.37
N TRP A 59 16.55 3.27 4.81
CA TRP A 59 17.50 2.24 5.27
C TRP A 59 18.96 2.71 5.12
N ARG A 60 19.36 3.22 3.94
CA ARG A 60 20.72 3.73 3.70
C ARG A 60 21.08 4.95 4.55
N SER A 61 20.12 5.81 4.88
CA SER A 61 20.37 6.97 5.74
C SER A 61 20.43 6.60 7.23
N SER A 62 19.73 5.55 7.67
CA SER A 62 19.86 5.01 9.03
C SER A 62 21.23 4.35 9.27
N ALA A 63 21.80 3.67 8.27
CA ALA A 63 23.14 3.08 8.35
C ALA A 63 24.25 4.15 8.49
N ALA A 64 24.05 5.35 7.91
CA ALA A 64 24.96 6.48 8.07
C ALA A 64 24.85 7.17 9.45
N ARG A 65 23.79 6.87 10.23
CA ARG A 65 23.57 7.40 11.58
C ARG A 65 23.35 6.29 12.60
N ALA A 66 24.10 5.19 12.49
CA ALA A 66 24.28 4.30 13.63
C ALA A 66 25.19 5.01 14.66
N PRO A 67 24.71 5.37 15.87
CA PRO A 67 25.59 5.89 16.89
C PRO A 67 26.55 4.77 17.29
N GLY A 68 27.85 5.05 17.17
CA GLY A 68 28.91 4.14 17.56
C GLY A 68 28.65 3.61 18.96
N ARG A 69 28.67 2.27 19.09
CA ARG A 69 28.88 1.60 20.37
C ARG A 69 30.24 2.06 20.92
N GLY A 70 30.23 3.11 21.73
CA GLY A 70 31.39 3.68 22.40
C GLY A 70 30.96 4.25 23.73
N GLY A 71 30.67 3.37 24.70
CA GLY A 71 30.28 3.79 26.04
C GLY A 71 31.46 4.38 26.80
N PRO A 72 31.28 5.47 27.57
CA PRO A 72 32.19 5.78 28.66
C PRO A 72 31.80 4.95 29.87
N ARG A 73 32.65 3.98 30.25
CA ARG A 73 32.60 3.32 31.56
C ARG A 73 33.03 4.34 32.61
N SER A 74 32.09 5.13 33.12
CA SER A 74 32.28 5.88 34.36
C SER A 74 31.59 5.14 35.48
N ALA A 75 32.36 4.53 36.38
CA ALA A 75 32.25 4.73 37.83
C ALA A 75 33.03 3.66 38.60
N ALA A 76 33.73 4.16 39.61
CA ALA A 76 33.80 3.60 40.96
C ALA A 76 35.19 3.06 41.42
N LEU A 77 35.69 3.77 42.44
CA LEU A 77 36.40 3.28 43.63
C LEU A 77 37.93 3.29 43.60
N SER A 78 38.52 4.48 43.85
CA SER A 78 39.75 4.53 44.63
C SER A 78 39.37 4.68 46.11
N ARG A 79 39.47 3.57 46.82
CA ARG A 79 39.40 3.50 48.29
C ARG A 79 40.82 3.20 48.74
N LYS A 80 41.50 4.12 49.43
CA LYS A 80 42.58 3.77 50.36
C LYS A 80 42.58 4.73 51.54
N ALA A 81 42.23 4.17 52.68
CA ALA A 81 42.56 4.66 54.02
C ALA A 81 43.92 4.07 54.44
N SER A 82 44.62 4.84 55.28
CA SER A 82 45.65 4.48 56.27
C SER A 82 46.89 3.68 55.86
N ALA A 83 48.06 4.27 56.10
CA ALA A 83 48.89 3.96 57.27
C ALA A 83 49.77 5.18 57.61
#